data_AF-A0A8B6FT69-F1
#
_entry.id   AF-A0A8B6FT69-F1
#
_cell.length_a   1.000
_cell.length_b   1.000
_cell.length_c   1.000
_cell.angle_alpha   90.00
_cell.angle_beta   90.00
_cell.angle_gamma   90.00
#
_symmetry.space_group_name_H-M   'P 1'
#
loop_
_entity.id
_entity.type
_entity.pdbx_description
1 polymer ?
#
loop_
_entity_poly.entity_id
_entity_poly.type
_entity_poly.pdbx_seq_one_letter_code
_entity_poly.pdbx_strand_id
1 'polypeptide(L)'
;MPHAFDVVFSPNDIYCVPIPVGYECSVTQLNLKEKYYDSIRFHPCVYAQFLLCFGYHKIGNQKEFQNFLEQLQSTVEDMVNGYQRYRAYNLLGYCYYVSGNYQHAFSCFRESITIANSKMQNAAIYHLCILLMCILTEMKELSLNKAVVKFSHNVGN
;
A
#
# COMPACT_ATOMS: atom_id res chain seq x y z
N MET A 1 -0.72 -10.15 -22.52
CA MET A 1 -1.87 -9.67 -23.31
C MET A 1 -2.85 -8.99 -22.35
N PRO A 2 -3.46 -7.85 -22.70
CA PRO A 2 -4.55 -7.27 -21.91
C PRO A 2 -5.67 -8.30 -21.76
N HIS A 3 -6.13 -8.56 -20.55
CA HIS A 3 -7.43 -9.20 -20.38
C HIS A 3 -8.49 -8.11 -20.58
N ALA A 4 -9.56 -8.41 -21.32
CA ALA A 4 -10.59 -7.44 -21.75
C ALA A 4 -11.37 -6.77 -20.59
N PHE A 5 -10.98 -7.02 -19.34
CA PHE A 5 -11.69 -6.62 -18.15
C PHE A 5 -10.82 -5.85 -17.14
N ASP A 6 -9.53 -5.63 -17.38
CA ASP A 6 -8.69 -4.91 -16.41
C ASP A 6 -9.24 -3.51 -16.12
N VAL A 7 -9.10 -3.06 -14.86
CA VAL A 7 -9.29 -1.65 -14.52
C VAL A 7 -8.05 -0.90 -14.96
N VAL A 8 -8.22 0.06 -15.87
CA VAL A 8 -7.12 0.73 -16.55
C VAL A 8 -7.10 2.21 -16.20
N PHE A 9 -5.94 2.70 -15.77
CA PHE A 9 -5.65 4.12 -15.58
C PHE A 9 -4.58 4.57 -16.58
N SER A 10 -4.85 5.69 -17.23
CA SER A 10 -3.87 6.48 -17.95
C SER A 10 -2.92 7.15 -16.95
N PRO A 11 -1.66 7.41 -17.32
CA PRO A 11 -0.79 8.26 -16.51
C PRO A 11 -1.42 9.62 -16.18
N ASN A 12 -2.32 10.15 -17.03
CA ASN A 12 -3.01 11.42 -16.80
C ASN A 12 -4.10 11.36 -15.70
N ASP A 13 -4.48 10.18 -15.23
CA ASP A 13 -5.54 9.99 -14.23
C ASP A 13 -5.04 10.19 -12.79
N ILE A 14 -4.00 10.98 -12.58
CA ILE A 14 -3.27 11.12 -11.29
C ILE A 14 -4.20 11.48 -10.10
N TYR A 15 -5.31 12.17 -10.37
CA TYR A 15 -6.30 12.54 -9.34
C TYR A 15 -7.30 11.44 -9.00
N CYS A 16 -7.41 10.43 -9.85
CA CYS A 16 -8.41 9.37 -9.76
C CYS A 16 -7.80 7.99 -9.47
N VAL A 17 -6.47 7.86 -9.60
CA VAL A 17 -5.77 6.61 -9.29
C VAL A 17 -5.74 6.34 -7.77
N PRO A 18 -5.65 5.07 -7.37
CA PRO A 18 -5.48 4.74 -5.96
C PRO A 18 -4.23 5.38 -5.38
N ILE A 19 -4.32 5.92 -4.16
CA ILE A 19 -3.17 6.46 -3.40
C ILE A 19 -1.96 5.50 -3.46
N PRO A 20 -2.15 4.16 -3.36
CA PRO A 20 -1.04 3.22 -3.43
C PRO A 20 -0.23 3.23 -4.72
N VAL A 21 -0.73 3.81 -5.82
CA VAL A 21 -0.06 3.87 -7.12
C VAL A 21 0.06 5.29 -7.70
N GLY A 22 -0.35 6.32 -6.94
CA GLY A 22 -0.22 7.72 -7.35
C GLY A 22 1.22 8.13 -7.68
N TYR A 23 2.18 7.61 -6.90
CA TYR A 23 3.61 7.79 -7.19
C TYR A 23 3.98 7.20 -8.56
N GLU A 24 3.55 5.97 -8.85
CA GLU A 24 3.76 5.31 -10.14
C GLU A 24 3.20 6.14 -11.31
N CYS A 25 1.99 6.70 -11.17
CA CYS A 25 1.43 7.63 -12.17
C CYS A 25 2.33 8.84 -12.40
N SER A 26 2.78 9.49 -11.31
CA SER A 26 3.58 10.71 -11.39
C SER A 26 4.93 10.50 -12.07
N VAL A 27 5.62 9.40 -11.78
CA VAL A 27 6.93 9.10 -12.40
C VAL A 27 6.75 8.69 -13.86
N THR A 28 5.63 8.01 -14.18
CA THR A 28 5.28 7.65 -15.56
C THR A 28 5.03 8.89 -16.42
N GLN A 29 4.33 9.91 -15.90
CA GLN A 29 4.11 11.18 -16.60
C GLN A 29 5.41 11.95 -16.90
N LEU A 30 6.44 11.84 -16.07
CA LEU A 30 7.69 12.60 -16.24
C LEU A 30 8.60 12.04 -17.34
N ASN A 31 8.42 10.77 -17.71
CA ASN A 31 9.34 10.06 -18.61
C ASN A 31 8.84 9.97 -20.07
N LEU A 32 7.92 10.85 -20.50
CA LEU A 32 7.24 10.93 -21.83
C LEU A 32 8.12 10.83 -23.11
N LYS A 33 9.44 10.64 -23.01
CA LYS A 33 10.37 10.48 -24.13
C LYS A 33 10.58 9.04 -24.60
N GLU A 34 10.24 8.02 -23.80
CA GLU A 34 10.39 6.62 -24.22
C GLU A 34 9.05 5.93 -24.51
N LYS A 35 9.00 5.26 -25.67
CA LYS A 35 7.82 4.94 -26.47
C LYS A 35 7.00 3.75 -25.97
N TYR A 36 7.00 3.47 -24.66
CA TYR A 36 6.38 2.28 -24.07
C TYR A 36 5.82 2.62 -22.68
N TYR A 37 4.62 3.21 -22.63
CA TYR A 37 3.90 3.35 -21.37
C TYR A 37 2.69 2.43 -21.34
N ASP A 38 2.89 1.29 -20.70
CA ASP A 38 1.81 0.41 -20.26
C ASP A 38 0.97 1.17 -19.25
N SER A 39 -0.29 1.42 -19.60
CA SER A 39 -1.33 1.87 -18.68
C SER A 39 -1.25 1.14 -17.33
N ILE A 40 -1.57 1.82 -16.23
CA ILE A 40 -1.65 1.16 -14.93
C ILE A 40 -2.89 0.28 -14.93
N ARG A 41 -2.69 -1.01 -14.65
CA ARG A 41 -3.72 -2.04 -14.74
C ARG A 41 -3.88 -2.75 -13.41
N PHE A 42 -5.13 -3.02 -13.06
CA PHE A 42 -5.51 -3.86 -11.94
C PHE A 42 -6.51 -4.92 -12.38
N HIS A 43 -6.38 -6.10 -11.77
CA HIS A 43 -7.44 -7.09 -11.80
C HIS A 43 -8.70 -6.51 -11.12
N PRO A 44 -9.90 -6.59 -11.73
CA PRO A 44 -11.12 -5.96 -11.21
C PRO A 44 -11.48 -6.38 -9.80
N CYS A 45 -11.38 -7.67 -9.48
CA CYS A 45 -11.71 -8.17 -8.14
C CYS A 45 -10.80 -7.56 -7.08
N VAL A 46 -9.49 -7.49 -7.33
CA VAL A 46 -8.50 -6.89 -6.42
C VAL A 46 -8.83 -5.41 -6.21
N TYR A 47 -9.15 -4.70 -7.29
CA TYR A 47 -9.46 -3.28 -7.19
C TYR A 47 -10.77 -3.02 -6.42
N ALA A 48 -11.82 -3.80 -6.70
CA ALA A 48 -13.09 -3.68 -6.01
C ALA A 48 -12.96 -4.00 -4.51
N GLN A 49 -12.25 -5.07 -4.15
CA GLN A 49 -11.99 -5.43 -2.76
C GLN A 49 -11.17 -4.34 -2.03
N PHE A 50 -10.17 -3.76 -2.70
CA PHE A 50 -9.44 -2.62 -2.16
C PHE A 50 -10.37 -1.42 -1.88
N LEU A 51 -11.23 -1.04 -2.83
CA LEU A 51 -12.16 0.07 -2.64
C LEU A 51 -13.13 -0.17 -1.47
N LEU A 52 -13.64 -1.41 -1.35
CA LEU A 52 -14.52 -1.78 -0.23
C LEU A 52 -13.78 -1.74 1.09
N CYS A 53 -12.59 -2.33 1.17
CA CYS A 53 -11.74 -2.30 2.34
C CYS A 53 -11.44 -0.84 2.77
N PHE A 54 -10.96 -0.01 1.85
CA PHE A 54 -10.67 1.39 2.13
C PHE A 54 -11.91 2.20 2.52
N GLY A 55 -13.03 1.99 1.83
CA GLY A 55 -14.30 2.64 2.14
C GLY A 55 -14.81 2.30 3.53
N TYR A 56 -14.80 1.02 3.91
CA TYR A 56 -15.23 0.57 5.24
C TYR A 56 -14.32 1.05 6.36
N HIS A 57 -13.01 1.12 6.11
CA HIS A 57 -12.07 1.75 7.03
C HIS A 57 -12.44 3.23 7.28
N LYS A 58 -12.74 4.00 6.23
CA LYS A 58 -13.06 5.43 6.33
C LYS A 58 -14.34 5.71 7.11
N ILE A 59 -15.33 4.82 7.04
CA ILE A 59 -16.57 4.95 7.83
C ILE A 59 -16.48 4.29 9.21
N GLY A 60 -15.32 3.73 9.58
CA GLY A 60 -15.09 3.11 10.89
C GLY A 60 -15.76 1.73 11.07
N ASN A 61 -16.27 1.10 10.01
CA ASN A 61 -16.88 -0.23 10.10
C ASN A 61 -15.80 -1.31 10.08
N GLN A 62 -15.31 -1.65 11.28
CA GLN A 62 -14.20 -2.60 11.45
C GLN A 62 -14.55 -4.02 11.00
N LYS A 63 -15.81 -4.45 11.15
CA LYS A 63 -16.23 -5.81 10.77
C LYS A 63 -16.10 -6.02 9.27
N GLU A 64 -16.70 -5.12 8.47
CA GLU A 64 -16.63 -5.23 7.02
C GLU A 64 -15.22 -4.92 6.50
N PHE A 65 -14.50 -3.99 7.15
CA PHE A 65 -13.08 -3.78 6.84
C PHE A 65 -12.27 -5.08 6.90
N GLN A 66 -12.36 -5.83 8.00
CA GLN A 66 -11.62 -7.08 8.16
C GLN A 66 -12.08 -8.15 7.15
N ASN A 67 -13.39 -8.27 6.93
CA ASN A 67 -13.94 -9.18 5.93
C ASN A 67 -13.34 -8.94 4.53
N PHE A 68 -13.33 -7.68 4.07
CA PHE A 68 -12.76 -7.35 2.76
C PHE A 68 -11.22 -7.40 2.73
N LEU A 69 -10.56 -7.17 3.86
CA LEU A 69 -9.11 -7.35 3.98
C LEU A 69 -8.70 -8.82 3.79
N GLU A 70 -9.41 -9.75 4.43
CA GLU A 70 -9.18 -11.19 4.28
C GLU A 70 -9.45 -11.66 2.84
N GLN A 71 -10.54 -11.19 2.23
CA GLN A 71 -10.84 -11.48 0.82
C GLN A 71 -9.76 -10.95 -0.13
N LEU A 72 -9.29 -9.72 0.09
CA LEU A 72 -8.21 -9.13 -0.69
C LEU A 72 -6.92 -9.93 -0.54
N GLN A 73 -6.57 -10.31 0.70
CA GLN A 73 -5.39 -11.13 0.98
C GLN A 73 -5.44 -12.46 0.23
N SER A 74 -6.52 -13.23 0.39
CA SER A 74 -6.72 -14.51 -0.32
C SER A 74 -6.61 -14.34 -1.83
N THR A 75 -7.25 -13.30 -2.39
CA THR A 75 -7.20 -13.03 -3.82
C THR A 75 -5.77 -12.74 -4.30
N VAL A 76 -5.00 -11.93 -3.56
CA VAL A 76 -3.60 -11.58 -3.90
C VAL A 76 -2.66 -12.79 -3.79
N GLU A 77 -2.88 -13.65 -2.81
CA GLU A 77 -2.10 -14.88 -2.60
C GLU A 77 -2.34 -15.89 -3.73
N ASP A 78 -3.59 -16.03 -4.18
CA ASP A 78 -3.99 -16.94 -5.27
C ASP A 78 -3.60 -16.45 -6.68
N MET A 79 -3.20 -15.18 -6.84
CA MET A 79 -2.75 -14.67 -8.13
C MET A 79 -1.48 -15.39 -8.59
N VAL A 80 -1.56 -16.04 -9.75
CA VAL A 80 -0.38 -16.59 -10.44
C VAL A 80 0.62 -15.47 -10.74
N ASN A 81 1.92 -15.79 -10.66
CA ASN A 81 3.00 -14.84 -10.94
C ASN A 81 2.77 -14.12 -12.28
N GLY A 82 2.53 -12.82 -12.21
CA GLY A 82 2.24 -11.98 -13.35
C GLY A 82 2.60 -10.52 -13.06
N TYR A 83 2.81 -9.76 -14.13
CA TYR A 83 3.26 -8.36 -14.07
C TYR A 83 2.40 -7.46 -13.18
N GLN A 84 1.13 -7.79 -12.94
CA GLN A 84 0.23 -6.96 -12.11
C GLN A 84 0.23 -7.34 -10.62
N ARG A 85 0.84 -8.48 -10.24
CA ARG A 85 0.77 -9.01 -8.88
C ARG A 85 1.41 -8.07 -7.85
N TYR A 86 2.50 -7.40 -8.22
CA TYR A 86 3.14 -6.42 -7.32
C TYR A 86 2.21 -5.24 -6.97
N ARG A 87 1.40 -4.77 -7.92
CA ARG A 87 0.41 -3.71 -7.66
C ARG A 87 -0.68 -4.19 -6.72
N ALA A 88 -1.06 -5.46 -6.82
CA ALA A 88 -2.01 -6.09 -5.91
C ALA A 88 -1.47 -6.11 -4.47
N TYR A 89 -0.18 -6.45 -4.29
CA TYR A 89 0.51 -6.32 -3.00
C TYR A 89 0.62 -4.87 -2.51
N ASN A 90 0.76 -3.88 -3.41
CA ASN A 90 0.72 -2.46 -3.00
C ASN A 90 -0.64 -2.08 -2.41
N LEU A 91 -1.74 -2.51 -3.02
CA LEU A 91 -3.09 -2.26 -2.53
C LEU A 91 -3.32 -2.94 -1.17
N LEU A 92 -2.96 -4.22 -1.03
CA LEU A 92 -3.07 -4.96 0.23
C LEU A 92 -2.21 -4.34 1.34
N GLY A 93 -0.96 -4.00 1.03
CA GLY A 93 -0.04 -3.38 1.98
C GLY A 93 -0.55 -2.04 2.49
N TYR A 94 -1.21 -1.26 1.64
CA TYR A 94 -1.83 -0.01 2.06
C TYR A 94 -3.03 -0.23 2.99
N CYS A 95 -3.85 -1.26 2.75
CA CYS A 95 -4.94 -1.61 3.68
C CYS A 95 -4.42 -2.02 5.07
N TYR A 96 -3.32 -2.79 5.13
CA TYR A 96 -2.65 -3.08 6.40
C TYR A 96 -2.05 -1.83 7.05
N TYR A 97 -1.47 -0.92 6.26
CA TYR A 97 -0.93 0.33 6.76
C TYR A 97 -2.00 1.19 7.42
N VAL A 98 -3.15 1.43 6.76
CA VAL A 98 -4.20 2.29 7.33
C VAL A 98 -4.90 1.65 8.53
N SER A 99 -4.82 0.33 8.70
CA SER A 99 -5.29 -0.36 9.91
C SER A 99 -4.27 -0.43 11.03
N GLY A 100 -3.07 0.13 10.85
CA GLY A 100 -1.99 0.12 11.84
C GLY A 100 -1.23 -1.22 11.93
N ASN A 101 -1.55 -2.18 11.06
CA ASN A 101 -0.83 -3.46 11.01
C ASN A 101 0.45 -3.32 10.17
N TYR A 102 1.43 -2.60 10.73
CA TYR A 102 2.67 -2.27 10.02
C TYR A 102 3.53 -3.46 9.65
N GLN A 103 3.47 -4.55 10.42
CA GLN A 103 4.20 -5.78 10.11
C GLN A 103 3.71 -6.42 8.80
N HIS A 104 2.39 -6.55 8.64
CA HIS A 104 1.82 -7.09 7.40
C HIS A 104 1.97 -6.10 6.24
N ALA A 105 1.85 -4.80 6.49
CA ALA A 105 2.12 -3.77 5.49
C ALA A 105 3.55 -3.87 4.94
N PHE A 106 4.55 -3.99 5.83
CA PHE A 106 5.95 -4.16 5.45
C PHE A 106 6.15 -5.40 4.57
N SER A 107 5.60 -6.55 4.98
CA SER A 107 5.68 -7.80 4.22
C SER A 107 5.10 -7.63 2.81
N CYS A 108 3.95 -6.98 2.68
CA CYS A 108 3.33 -6.74 1.37
C CYS A 108 4.19 -5.85 0.47
N PHE A 109 4.70 -4.73 0.99
CA PHE A 109 5.56 -3.84 0.20
C PHE A 109 6.88 -4.51 -0.20
N ARG A 110 7.45 -5.34 0.68
CA ARG A 110 8.64 -6.13 0.37
C ARG A 110 8.37 -7.15 -0.74
N GLU A 111 7.26 -7.89 -0.68
CA GLU A 111 6.88 -8.82 -1.74
C GLU A 111 6.64 -8.10 -3.08
N SER A 112 5.97 -6.95 -3.04
CA SER A 112 5.81 -6.10 -4.22
C SER A 112 7.14 -5.72 -4.87
N ILE A 113 8.13 -5.30 -4.08
CA ILE A 113 9.47 -4.95 -4.58
C ILE A 113 10.15 -6.18 -5.19
N THR A 114 10.07 -7.33 -4.52
CA THR A 114 10.65 -8.60 -5.01
C THR A 114 10.06 -8.99 -6.37
N ILE A 115 8.75 -8.83 -6.56
CA ILE A 115 8.06 -9.18 -7.81
C ILE A 115 8.34 -8.18 -8.93
N ALA A 116 8.31 -6.88 -8.64
CA ALA A 116 8.49 -5.83 -9.66
C ALA A 116 9.90 -5.83 -10.29
N ASN A 117 10.89 -6.41 -9.60
CA ASN A 117 12.31 -6.37 -9.95
C ASN A 117 12.86 -4.92 -10.02
N SER A 118 14.18 -4.76 -9.98
CA SER A 118 14.85 -3.45 -9.84
C SER A 118 14.66 -2.47 -11.00
N LYS A 119 14.06 -2.91 -12.12
CA LYS A 119 13.88 -2.09 -13.34
C LYS A 119 12.54 -1.35 -13.39
N MET A 120 11.57 -1.71 -12.54
CA MET A 120 10.24 -1.10 -12.57
C MET A 120 10.11 0.00 -11.51
N GLN A 121 9.47 1.10 -11.90
CA GLN A 121 9.02 2.12 -10.97
C GLN A 121 7.89 1.50 -10.14
N ASN A 122 8.15 1.21 -8.86
CA ASN A 122 7.20 0.58 -7.96
C ASN A 122 6.87 1.53 -6.80
N ALA A 123 5.59 1.84 -6.65
CA ALA A 123 5.10 2.69 -5.56
C ALA A 123 5.36 2.10 -4.16
N ALA A 124 5.61 0.79 -4.04
CA ALA A 124 5.98 0.12 -2.79
C ALA A 124 7.15 0.81 -2.07
N ILE A 125 8.16 1.27 -2.82
CA ILE A 125 9.35 1.91 -2.24
C ILE A 125 8.95 3.19 -1.48
N TYR A 126 8.08 3.99 -2.09
CA TYR A 126 7.56 5.20 -1.48
C TYR A 126 6.76 4.90 -0.20
N HIS A 127 5.86 3.90 -0.25
CA HIS A 127 5.09 3.49 0.94
C HIS A 127 5.96 2.91 2.04
N LEU A 128 7.03 2.19 1.68
CA LEU A 128 8.00 1.68 2.64
C LEU A 128 8.72 2.82 3.37
N CYS A 129 9.10 3.89 2.66
CA CYS A 129 9.67 5.08 3.30
C CYS A 129 8.70 5.73 4.29
N ILE A 130 7.42 5.89 3.92
CA ILE A 130 6.39 6.42 4.83
C ILE A 130 6.23 5.52 6.05
N LEU A 131 6.11 4.20 5.83
CA LEU A 131 5.95 3.21 6.89
C LEU A 131 7.12 3.28 7.88
N LEU A 132 8.35 3.32 7.39
CA LEU A 132 9.55 3.44 8.22
C LEU A 132 9.55 4.75 9.01
N MET A 133 9.16 5.88 8.40
CA MET A 133 9.02 7.15 9.12
C MET A 133 7.96 7.08 10.23
N CYS A 134 6.81 6.45 10.00
CA CYS A 134 5.78 6.24 11.02
C CYS A 134 6.34 5.40 12.19
N ILE A 135 6.96 4.25 11.91
CA ILE A 135 7.53 3.37 12.93
C ILE A 135 8.60 4.10 13.76
N LEU A 136 9.51 4.83 13.12
CA LEU A 136 10.56 5.58 13.81
C LEU A 136 9.98 6.68 14.72
N THR A 137 8.89 7.31 14.30
CA THR A 137 8.21 8.36 15.08
C THR A 137 7.52 7.76 16.31
N GLU A 138 6.77 6.67 16.15
CA GLU A 138 6.12 5.97 17.26
C GLU A 138 7.13 5.40 18.27
N MET A 139 8.24 4.82 17.78
CA MET A 139 9.33 4.35 18.66
C MET A 139 9.94 5.49 19.48
N LYS A 140 10.09 6.67 18.86
CA LYS A 140 10.60 7.87 19.55
C LYS A 140 9.63 8.33 20.64
N GLU A 141 8.32 8.41 20.34
CA GLU A 141 7.30 8.76 21.34
C GLU A 141 7.27 7.77 22.50
N LEU A 142 7.36 6.46 22.23
CA LEU A 142 7.41 5.43 23.26
C LEU A 142 8.62 5.59 24.19
N SER A 143 9.78 5.95 23.63
CA SER A 143 11.00 6.21 24.41
C SER A 143 10.88 7.45 25.31
N LEU A 144 10.28 8.52 24.79
CA LEU A 144 9.97 9.75 25.55
C LEU A 144 8.99 9.47 26.69
N ASN A 145 7.91 8.75 26.41
CA ASN A 145 6.89 8.40 27.41
C ASN A 145 7.48 7.57 28.55
N LYS A 146 8.34 6.59 28.24
CA LYS A 146 9.07 5.82 29.28
C LYS A 146 9.99 6.71 30.12
N ALA A 147 10.67 7.69 29.52
CA ALA A 147 11.53 8.62 30.24
C ALA A 147 10.73 9.54 31.17
N VAL A 148 9.58 10.05 30.72
CA VAL A 148 8.68 10.89 31.52
C VAL A 148 8.13 10.12 32.73
N VAL A 149 7.65 8.88 32.53
CA VAL A 149 7.15 8.04 33.64
C VAL A 149 8.23 7.75 34.68
N LYS A 150 9.46 7.50 34.23
CA LYS A 150 10.61 7.29 35.13
C LYS A 150 10.95 8.56 35.92
N PHE A 151 10.86 9.74 35.28
CA PHE A 151 11.09 11.01 35.95
C PHE A 151 10.00 11.31 36.98
N SER A 152 8.72 11.08 36.68
CA SER A 152 7.61 11.32 37.62
C SER A 152 7.68 10.42 38.86
N HIS A 153 8.15 9.18 38.74
CA HIS A 153 8.35 8.31 39.91
C HIS A 153 9.52 8.73 40.80
N ASN A 154 10.54 9.40 40.25
CA ASN A 154 11.70 9.85 41.02
C ASN A 154 11.48 11.19 41.75
N VAL A 155 10.47 11.97 41.35
CA VAL A 155 10.14 13.27 41.98
C VAL A 155 9.04 13.13 43.05
N GLY A 156 8.35 11.99 43.11
CA GLY A 156 7.27 11.70 44.07
C GLY A 156 7.68 10.94 45.33
N ASN A 157 8.99 10.71 45.56
CA ASN A 157 9.57 10.11 46.78
C ASN A 157 10.51 11.12 47.43
#